data_AF-A0A6I0S3L5-F1
#
_entry.id   AF-A0A6I0S3L5-F1
#
_cell.length_a   1.000
_cell.length_b   1.000
_cell.length_c   1.000
_cell.angle_alpha   90.00
_cell.angle_beta   90.00
_cell.angle_gamma   90.00
#
_symmetry.space_group_name_H-M   'P 1'
#
loop_
_entity.id
_entity.type
_entity.pdbx_description
1 polymer ?
#
loop_
_entity_poly.entity_id
_entity_poly.type
_entity_poly.pdbx_seq_one_letter_code
_entity_poly.pdbx_strand_id
1 'polypeptide(L)'
;MEEEIQQYLRFHPLSSRSELMEGVNTKVSVATFKRLLAAMISAGSIEVIGQGPATCYKLTPQTFVTSYFDLESYFRKEVDEREIQQAFNFSLIPDILPNVDPFTMDERKHLTALQETFRRNVLEMTDGEYRKEMERLGVDLSWKSSQIEGNTYNLLETERLLLEKEEAKGKTKEEAIMLLNHKEALDFIL
;
A
#
# COMPACT_ATOMS: atom_id res chain seq x y z
N MET A 1 13.87 0.13 18.90
CA MET A 1 12.94 -0.01 20.04
C MET A 1 11.55 0.57 19.76
N GLU A 2 11.36 1.85 19.41
CA GLU A 2 10.01 2.32 19.05
C GLU A 2 9.42 1.57 17.85
N GLU A 3 10.22 1.39 16.79
CA GLU A 3 9.87 0.60 15.61
C GLU A 3 9.58 -0.87 15.96
N GLU A 4 10.39 -1.48 16.83
CA GLU A 4 10.17 -2.85 17.32
C GLU A 4 8.84 -2.98 18.07
N ILE A 5 8.49 -1.99 18.91
CA ILE A 5 7.21 -1.94 19.62
C ILE A 5 6.05 -1.79 18.63
N GLN A 6 6.21 -0.93 17.61
CA GLN A 6 5.18 -0.75 16.58
C GLN A 6 4.98 -2.04 15.77
N GLN A 7 6.08 -2.69 15.37
CA GLN A 7 6.04 -3.95 14.64
C GLN A 7 5.33 -5.05 15.46
N TYR A 8 5.68 -5.18 16.73
CA TYR A 8 5.02 -6.14 17.63
C TYR A 8 3.52 -5.85 17.81
N LEU A 9 3.15 -4.58 18.07
CA LEU A 9 1.75 -4.18 18.24
C LEU A 9 0.89 -4.35 16.98
N ARG A 10 1.52 -4.44 15.80
CA ARG A 10 0.81 -4.68 14.53
C ARG A 10 0.19 -6.08 14.46
N PHE A 11 0.88 -7.07 15.06
CA PHE A 11 0.44 -8.47 15.08
C PHE A 11 -0.20 -8.87 16.43
N HIS A 12 0.13 -8.14 17.50
CA HIS A 12 -0.39 -8.35 18.85
C HIS A 12 -1.08 -7.08 19.39
N PRO A 13 -2.20 -6.64 18.80
CA PRO A 13 -2.93 -5.48 19.29
C PRO A 13 -3.47 -5.74 20.71
N LEU A 14 -3.66 -4.66 21.49
CA LEU A 14 -4.14 -4.73 22.87
C LEU A 14 -3.20 -5.48 23.82
N SER A 15 -1.89 -5.44 23.54
CA SER A 15 -0.87 -5.99 24.44
C SER A 15 -0.65 -5.10 25.66
N SER A 16 -0.47 -5.73 26.83
CA SER A 16 -0.05 -5.07 28.06
C SER A 16 1.43 -4.66 28.00
N ARG A 17 1.85 -3.79 28.93
CA ARG A 17 3.26 -3.41 29.05
C ARG A 17 4.19 -4.62 29.24
N SER A 18 3.76 -5.60 30.04
CA SER A 18 4.60 -6.77 30.35
C SER A 18 4.80 -7.64 29.10
N GLU A 19 3.72 -7.90 28.35
CA GLU A 19 3.78 -8.61 27.07
C GLU A 19 4.62 -7.85 26.05
N LEU A 20 4.52 -6.51 26.00
CA LEU A 20 5.37 -5.71 25.11
C LEU A 20 6.85 -5.81 25.45
N MET A 21 7.20 -5.75 26.74
CA MET A 21 8.60 -5.86 27.16
C MET A 21 9.19 -7.24 26.85
N GLU A 22 8.39 -8.29 27.02
CA GLU A 22 8.76 -9.67 26.67
C GLU A 22 8.87 -9.85 25.15
N GLY A 23 7.87 -9.40 24.40
CA GLY A 23 7.78 -9.54 22.95
C GLY A 23 8.90 -8.85 22.19
N VAL A 24 9.33 -7.66 22.64
CA VAL A 24 10.48 -6.96 22.04
C VAL A 24 11.82 -7.36 22.66
N ASN A 25 11.84 -8.33 23.58
CA ASN A 25 13.02 -8.86 24.27
C ASN A 25 13.94 -7.74 24.83
N THR A 26 13.35 -6.74 25.49
CA THR A 26 14.12 -5.57 25.93
C THR A 26 14.81 -5.79 27.27
N LYS A 27 16.02 -5.23 27.41
CA LYS A 27 16.80 -5.20 28.67
C LYS A 27 16.61 -3.90 29.46
N VAL A 28 15.73 -3.01 29.02
CA VAL A 28 15.53 -1.70 29.68
C VAL A 28 14.70 -1.84 30.95
N SER A 29 14.95 -0.95 31.91
CA SER A 29 14.14 -0.89 33.13
C SER A 29 12.68 -0.56 32.82
N VAL A 30 11.77 -1.06 33.66
CA VAL A 30 10.33 -0.77 33.58
C VAL A 30 10.05 0.74 33.60
N ALA A 31 10.81 1.52 34.37
CA ALA A 31 10.66 2.97 34.45
C ALA A 31 11.06 3.67 33.13
N THR A 32 12.09 3.16 32.46
CA THR A 32 12.48 3.65 31.12
C THR A 32 11.44 3.27 30.08
N PHE A 33 10.94 2.03 30.10
CA PHE A 33 9.92 1.57 29.17
C PHE A 33 8.61 2.36 29.31
N LYS A 34 8.19 2.68 30.54
CA LYS A 34 7.04 3.55 30.79
C LYS A 34 7.20 4.94 30.19
N ARG A 35 8.39 5.54 30.30
CA ARG A 35 8.68 6.85 29.69
C ARG A 35 8.64 6.79 28.18
N LEU A 36 9.14 5.70 27.59
CA LEU A 36 9.07 5.45 26.15
C LEU A 36 7.62 5.35 25.67
N LEU A 37 6.80 4.52 26.31
CA LEU A 37 5.38 4.40 25.98
C LEU A 37 4.65 5.74 26.13
N ALA A 38 4.96 6.52 27.19
CA ALA A 38 4.37 7.85 27.36
C ALA A 38 4.77 8.82 26.23
N ALA A 39 6.01 8.77 25.76
CA ALA A 39 6.46 9.54 24.60
C ALA A 39 5.73 9.12 23.32
N MET A 40 5.60 7.81 23.07
CA MET A 40 4.87 7.27 21.91
C MET A 40 3.38 7.63 21.94
N ILE A 41 2.74 7.65 23.11
CA ILE A 41 1.36 8.13 23.27
C ILE A 41 1.28 9.64 22.96
N SER A 42 2.20 10.43 23.51
CA SER A 42 2.23 11.87 23.27
C SER A 42 2.50 12.22 21.80
N ALA A 43 3.24 11.36 21.09
CA ALA A 43 3.49 11.48 19.65
C ALA A 43 2.32 10.96 18.80
N GLY A 44 1.29 10.36 19.40
CA GLY A 44 0.15 9.79 18.70
C GLY A 44 0.45 8.48 17.98
N SER A 45 1.55 7.80 18.33
CA SER A 45 1.94 6.54 17.68
C SER A 45 1.17 5.32 18.19
N ILE A 46 0.80 5.36 19.48
CA ILE A 46 0.03 4.32 20.14
C ILE A 46 -1.05 4.96 21.02
N GLU A 47 -2.14 4.23 21.23
CA GLU A 47 -3.21 4.61 22.15
C GLU A 47 -3.35 3.59 23.28
N VAL A 48 -3.86 4.06 24.41
CA VAL A 48 -4.08 3.25 25.61
C VAL A 48 -5.55 2.84 25.70
N ILE A 49 -5.77 1.56 25.94
CA ILE A 49 -7.09 0.98 26.18
C ILE A 49 -7.14 0.43 27.61
N GLY A 50 -8.25 0.67 28.30
CA GLY A 50 -8.45 0.23 29.68
C GLY A 50 -7.70 1.07 30.72
N GLN A 51 -7.79 0.66 31.99
CA GLN A 51 -7.22 1.39 33.13
C GLN A 51 -6.60 0.43 34.15
N GLY A 52 -5.52 0.89 34.81
CA GLY A 52 -4.87 0.15 35.88
C GLY A 52 -4.33 -1.21 35.42
N PRO A 53 -4.72 -2.33 36.06
CA PRO A 53 -4.31 -3.67 35.63
C PRO A 53 -4.75 -4.05 34.21
N ALA A 54 -5.83 -3.43 33.70
CA ALA A 54 -6.36 -3.68 32.36
C ALA A 54 -5.77 -2.75 31.29
N THR A 55 -4.66 -2.06 31.59
CA THR A 55 -4.01 -1.15 30.64
C THR A 55 -3.27 -1.92 29.54
N CYS A 56 -3.78 -1.76 28.33
CA CYS A 56 -3.24 -2.31 27.10
C CYS A 56 -2.95 -1.20 26.08
N TYR A 57 -2.11 -1.52 25.09
CA TYR A 57 -1.69 -0.59 24.06
C TYR A 57 -2.04 -1.14 22.68
N LYS A 58 -2.38 -0.26 21.75
CA LYS A 58 -2.50 -0.58 20.32
C LYS A 58 -1.97 0.57 19.47
N LEU A 59 -1.61 0.29 18.23
CA LEU A 59 -1.28 1.34 17.26
C LEU A 59 -2.50 2.23 17.01
N THR A 60 -2.26 3.53 16.83
CA THR A 60 -3.28 4.43 16.27
C THR A 60 -3.52 4.10 14.79
N PRO A 61 -4.67 4.47 14.21
CA PRO A 61 -4.94 4.30 12.78
C PRO A 61 -3.81 4.87 11.89
N GLN A 62 -3.32 6.08 12.22
CA GLN A 62 -2.24 6.73 11.50
C GLN A 62 -0.97 5.87 11.48
N THR A 63 -0.51 5.43 12.66
CA THR A 63 0.71 4.63 12.75
C THR A 63 0.53 3.23 12.20
N PHE A 64 -0.66 2.63 12.33
CA PHE A 64 -0.93 1.33 11.72
C PHE A 64 -0.72 1.34 10.20
N VAL A 65 -1.00 2.47 9.52
CA VAL A 65 -0.82 2.60 8.07
C VAL A 65 0.59 3.05 7.71
N THR A 66 1.14 4.05 8.42
CA THR A 66 2.39 4.72 8.02
C THR A 66 3.64 4.23 8.73
N SER A 67 3.54 3.32 9.71
CA SER A 67 4.71 2.77 10.39
C SER A 67 5.63 2.05 9.41
N TYR A 68 6.93 2.25 9.56
CA TYR A 68 7.93 1.49 8.85
C TYR A 68 7.72 -0.02 9.07
N PHE A 69 7.90 -0.80 8.00
CA PHE A 69 7.86 -2.24 8.05
C PHE A 69 9.08 -2.78 7.31
N ASP A 70 9.94 -3.50 8.03
CA ASP A 70 11.15 -4.09 7.45
C ASP A 70 10.78 -5.30 6.58
N LEU A 71 10.55 -5.01 5.30
CA LEU A 71 10.24 -6.01 4.30
C LEU A 71 11.41 -6.98 4.10
N GLU A 72 12.65 -6.53 4.24
CA GLU A 72 13.82 -7.38 4.02
C GLU A 72 13.87 -8.48 5.08
N SER A 73 13.75 -8.12 6.36
CA SER A 73 13.69 -9.09 7.46
C SER A 73 12.45 -9.99 7.37
N TYR A 74 11.32 -9.44 6.93
CA TYR A 74 10.08 -10.21 6.75
C TYR A 74 10.21 -11.28 5.66
N PHE A 75 10.75 -10.93 4.49
CA PHE A 75 10.89 -11.86 3.37
C PHE A 75 12.05 -12.85 3.51
N ARG A 76 13.00 -12.62 4.44
CA ARG A 76 14.03 -13.60 4.82
C ARG A 76 13.47 -14.84 5.52
N LYS A 77 12.30 -14.74 6.16
CA LYS A 77 11.62 -15.88 6.77
C LYS A 77 10.94 -16.74 5.70
N GLU A 78 10.92 -18.05 5.91
CA GLU A 78 10.12 -18.96 5.09
C GLU A 78 8.63 -18.61 5.22
N VAL A 79 7.83 -18.94 4.20
CA VAL A 79 6.42 -18.52 4.12
C VAL A 79 5.63 -18.92 5.38
N ASP A 80 5.89 -20.12 5.91
CA ASP A 80 5.20 -20.67 7.09
C ASP A 80 5.64 -20.04 8.42
N GLU A 81 6.76 -19.31 8.44
CA GLU A 81 7.32 -18.65 9.64
C GLU A 81 6.98 -17.15 9.71
N ARG A 82 6.31 -16.61 8.70
CA ARG A 82 5.93 -15.19 8.63
C ARG A 82 4.73 -14.92 9.51
N GLU A 83 4.82 -13.85 10.31
CA GLU A 83 3.65 -13.32 11.02
C GLU A 83 2.74 -12.61 10.02
N ILE A 84 1.49 -13.07 9.91
CA ILE A 84 0.52 -12.54 8.96
C ILE A 84 -0.76 -12.08 9.66
N GLN A 85 -1.47 -11.16 9.03
CA GLN A 85 -2.88 -10.95 9.35
C GLN A 85 -3.69 -12.10 8.74
N GLN A 86 -4.29 -12.91 9.60
CA GLN A 86 -5.02 -14.13 9.20
C GLN A 86 -6.33 -13.84 8.44
N ALA A 87 -6.78 -12.59 8.43
CA ALA A 87 -8.01 -12.17 7.78
C ALA A 87 -7.84 -10.82 7.08
N PHE A 88 -8.64 -10.60 6.03
CA PHE A 88 -8.71 -9.32 5.36
C PHE A 88 -9.27 -8.23 6.29
N ASN A 89 -8.62 -7.07 6.32
CA ASN A 89 -9.05 -5.96 7.15
C ASN A 89 -10.14 -5.13 6.46
N PHE A 90 -11.41 -5.51 6.68
CA PHE A 90 -12.57 -4.81 6.10
C PHE A 90 -12.75 -3.37 6.58
N SER A 91 -12.15 -2.98 7.72
CA SER A 91 -12.22 -1.60 8.21
C SER A 91 -11.15 -0.69 7.62
N LEU A 92 -10.18 -1.23 6.87
CA LEU A 92 -9.07 -0.45 6.32
C LEU A 92 -9.57 0.71 5.45
N ILE A 93 -10.41 0.42 4.46
CA ILE A 93 -10.91 1.42 3.51
C ILE A 93 -11.98 2.33 4.13
N PRO A 94 -13.06 1.82 4.74
CA PRO A 94 -14.16 2.68 5.20
C PRO A 94 -13.86 3.44 6.49
N ASP A 95 -13.01 2.91 7.39
CA ASP A 95 -12.88 3.44 8.75
C ASP A 95 -11.46 3.97 9.04
N ILE A 96 -10.41 3.28 8.58
CA ILE A 96 -9.01 3.63 8.91
C ILE A 96 -8.51 4.73 7.97
N LEU A 97 -8.46 4.46 6.66
CA LEU A 97 -7.86 5.38 5.67
C LEU A 97 -8.46 6.79 5.65
N PRO A 98 -9.77 7.02 5.90
CA PRO A 98 -10.33 8.38 5.93
C PRO A 98 -9.79 9.25 7.08
N ASN A 99 -9.25 8.62 8.12
CA ASN A 99 -8.74 9.28 9.32
C ASN A 99 -7.20 9.32 9.36
N VAL A 100 -6.55 8.99 8.24
CA VAL A 100 -5.11 8.88 8.13
C VAL A 100 -4.63 9.75 6.98
N ASP A 101 -3.55 10.49 7.20
CA ASP A 101 -2.81 11.14 6.13
C ASP A 101 -1.61 10.25 5.76
N PRO A 102 -1.67 9.50 4.63
CA PRO A 102 -0.63 8.53 4.29
C PRO A 102 0.67 9.20 3.84
N PHE A 103 0.66 10.52 3.61
CA PHE A 103 1.81 11.26 3.12
C PHE A 103 2.37 12.17 4.21
N THR A 104 3.62 12.56 4.05
CA THR A 104 4.22 13.68 4.74
C THR A 104 3.87 15.00 4.05
N MET A 105 4.08 16.12 4.75
CA MET A 105 3.84 17.44 4.16
C MET A 105 4.68 17.69 2.90
N ASP A 106 5.92 17.18 2.87
CA ASP A 106 6.81 17.38 1.73
C ASP A 106 6.45 16.47 0.56
N GLU A 107 6.02 15.23 0.81
CA GLU A 107 5.44 14.36 -0.22
C GLU A 107 4.16 14.98 -0.81
N ARG A 108 3.28 15.55 0.02
CA ARG A 108 2.08 16.26 -0.48
C ARG A 108 2.43 17.42 -1.39
N LYS A 109 3.41 18.25 -0.99
CA LYS A 109 3.86 19.36 -1.85
C LYS A 109 4.40 18.85 -3.18
N HIS A 110 5.20 17.78 -3.15
CA HIS A 110 5.75 17.16 -4.35
C HIS A 110 4.64 16.63 -5.28
N LEU A 111 3.71 15.84 -4.75
CA LEU A 111 2.57 15.28 -5.49
C LEU A 111 1.67 16.38 -6.05
N THR A 112 1.41 17.44 -5.28
CA THR A 112 0.64 18.59 -5.74
C THR A 112 1.33 19.31 -6.89
N ALA A 113 2.66 19.52 -6.82
CA ALA A 113 3.41 20.14 -7.91
C ALA A 113 3.38 19.31 -9.21
N LEU A 114 3.44 17.98 -9.09
CA LEU A 114 3.27 17.07 -10.22
C LEU A 114 1.86 17.16 -10.82
N GLN A 115 0.83 17.16 -9.96
CA GLN A 115 -0.57 17.28 -10.39
C GLN A 115 -0.85 18.61 -11.11
N GLU A 116 -0.31 19.72 -10.61
CA GLU A 116 -0.46 21.03 -11.26
C GLU A 116 0.26 21.07 -12.61
N THR A 117 1.41 20.42 -12.72
CA THR A 117 2.11 20.27 -14.00
C THR A 117 1.27 19.47 -15.00
N PHE A 118 0.69 18.35 -14.57
CA PHE A 118 -0.22 17.54 -15.39
C PHE A 118 -1.44 18.36 -15.85
N ARG A 119 -2.12 19.04 -14.93
CA ARG A 119 -3.30 19.88 -15.24
C ARG A 119 -2.99 20.94 -16.30
N ARG A 120 -1.87 21.64 -16.15
CA ARG A 120 -1.45 22.66 -17.12
C ARG A 120 -1.21 22.06 -18.51
N ASN A 121 -0.53 20.92 -18.59
CA ASN A 121 -0.28 20.25 -19.87
C ASN A 121 -1.60 19.81 -20.54
N VAL A 122 -2.54 19.28 -19.77
CA VAL A 122 -3.84 18.82 -20.29
C VAL A 122 -4.72 19.98 -20.76
N LEU A 123 -4.67 21.14 -20.08
CA LEU A 123 -5.46 22.32 -20.48
C LEU A 123 -5.09 22.86 -21.88
N GLU A 124 -3.87 22.59 -22.35
CA GLU A 124 -3.40 23.00 -23.68
C GLU A 124 -3.77 21.99 -24.78
N MET A 125 -4.31 20.82 -24.41
CA MET A 125 -4.66 19.74 -25.34
C MET A 125 -6.11 19.84 -25.81
N THR A 126 -6.34 19.44 -27.06
CA THR A 126 -7.70 19.16 -27.55
C THR A 126 -8.22 17.83 -27.02
N ASP A 127 -9.54 17.64 -27.01
CA ASP A 127 -10.18 16.37 -26.63
C ASP A 127 -9.68 15.17 -27.46
N GLY A 128 -9.26 15.41 -28.71
CA GLY A 128 -8.67 14.38 -29.57
C GLY A 128 -7.28 13.96 -29.12
N GLU A 129 -6.42 14.94 -28.81
CA GLU A 129 -5.06 14.70 -28.32
C GLU A 129 -5.10 14.03 -26.95
N TYR A 130 -5.96 14.49 -26.05
CA TYR A 130 -6.09 13.90 -24.72
C TYR A 130 -6.51 12.43 -24.78
N ARG A 131 -7.55 12.10 -25.56
CA ARG A 131 -7.99 10.70 -25.74
C ARG A 131 -6.90 9.82 -26.33
N LYS A 132 -6.13 10.34 -27.28
CA LYS A 132 -5.01 9.61 -27.89
C LYS A 132 -3.92 9.28 -26.86
N GLU A 133 -3.54 10.24 -26.02
CA GLU A 133 -2.53 9.99 -24.97
C GLU A 133 -3.08 9.07 -23.86
N MET A 134 -4.36 9.17 -23.50
CA MET A 134 -4.98 8.23 -22.56
C MET A 134 -5.06 6.81 -23.13
N GLU A 135 -5.36 6.65 -24.42
CA GLU A 135 -5.36 5.34 -25.06
C GLU A 135 -3.95 4.73 -25.08
N ARG A 136 -2.93 5.53 -25.36
CA ARG A 136 -1.53 5.11 -25.27
C ARG A 136 -1.15 4.68 -23.86
N LEU A 137 -1.52 5.46 -22.84
CA LEU A 137 -1.34 5.08 -21.44
C LEU A 137 -2.05 3.77 -21.12
N GLY A 138 -3.28 3.58 -21.62
CA GLY A 138 -4.05 2.37 -21.44
C GLY A 138 -3.38 1.12 -22.04
N VAL A 139 -2.80 1.26 -23.24
CA VAL A 139 -2.00 0.20 -23.89
C VAL A 139 -0.76 -0.12 -23.05
N ASP A 140 0.01 0.90 -22.65
CA ASP A 140 1.24 0.72 -21.87
C ASP A 140 0.97 0.03 -20.52
N LEU A 141 -0.08 0.45 -19.81
CA LEU A 141 -0.48 -0.13 -18.52
C LEU A 141 -0.96 -1.58 -18.69
N SER A 142 -1.84 -1.84 -19.66
CA SER A 142 -2.36 -3.18 -19.91
C SER A 142 -1.24 -4.16 -20.28
N TRP A 143 -0.35 -3.75 -21.19
CA TRP A 143 0.81 -4.55 -21.58
C TRP A 143 1.70 -4.86 -20.38
N LYS A 144 2.08 -3.84 -19.60
CA LYS A 144 3.06 -4.02 -18.52
C LYS A 144 2.49 -4.83 -17.37
N SER A 145 1.22 -4.64 -17.02
CA SER A 145 0.55 -5.42 -15.98
C SER A 145 0.51 -6.90 -16.36
N SER A 146 0.00 -7.21 -17.57
CA SER A 146 -0.07 -8.60 -18.02
C SER A 146 1.31 -9.23 -18.18
N GLN A 147 2.34 -8.48 -18.59
CA GLN A 147 3.70 -8.99 -18.65
C GLN A 147 4.22 -9.45 -17.27
N ILE A 148 3.92 -8.71 -16.21
CA ILE A 148 4.30 -9.10 -14.83
C ILE A 148 3.60 -10.40 -14.42
N GLU A 149 2.38 -10.62 -14.91
CA GLU A 149 1.61 -11.85 -14.72
C GLU A 149 2.04 -13.01 -15.64
N GLY A 150 3.06 -12.79 -16.50
CA GLY A 150 3.64 -13.81 -17.37
C GLY A 150 3.09 -13.84 -18.80
N ASN A 151 2.26 -12.87 -19.19
CA ASN A 151 1.77 -12.73 -20.56
C ASN A 151 2.91 -12.43 -21.53
N THR A 152 2.90 -13.09 -22.69
CA THR A 152 4.00 -13.04 -23.65
C THR A 152 3.79 -12.05 -24.80
N TYR A 153 2.64 -11.35 -24.86
CA TYR A 153 2.43 -10.27 -25.84
C TYR A 153 3.50 -9.18 -25.68
N ASN A 154 4.08 -8.75 -26.80
CA ASN A 154 4.90 -7.55 -26.82
C ASN A 154 4.04 -6.28 -26.94
N LEU A 155 4.67 -5.11 -26.81
CA LEU A 155 3.96 -3.82 -26.83
C LEU A 155 3.18 -3.61 -28.14
N LEU A 156 3.79 -3.91 -29.28
CA LEU A 156 3.15 -3.72 -30.60
C LEU A 156 2.00 -4.72 -30.82
N GLU A 157 2.16 -5.97 -30.39
CA GLU A 157 1.09 -6.97 -30.40
C GLU A 157 -0.07 -6.55 -29.52
N THR A 158 0.22 -5.97 -28.35
CA THR A 158 -0.80 -5.46 -27.42
C THR A 158 -1.54 -4.26 -28.03
N GLU A 159 -0.80 -3.31 -28.60
CA GLU A 159 -1.39 -2.16 -29.30
C GLU A 159 -2.35 -2.61 -30.40
N ARG A 160 -1.92 -3.52 -31.28
CA ARG A 160 -2.79 -4.07 -32.35
C ARG A 160 -4.01 -4.81 -31.80
N LEU A 161 -3.85 -5.61 -30.75
CA LEU A 161 -4.96 -6.30 -30.12
C LEU A 161 -5.99 -5.29 -29.55
N LEU A 162 -5.52 -4.26 -28.87
CA LEU A 162 -6.40 -3.32 -28.16
C LEU A 162 -7.08 -2.33 -29.11
N LEU A 163 -6.38 -1.87 -30.16
CA LEU A 163 -6.85 -0.87 -31.13
C LEU A 163 -7.54 -1.51 -32.34
N GLU A 164 -6.95 -2.55 -32.92
CA GLU A 164 -7.37 -3.16 -34.18
C GLU A 164 -8.13 -4.47 -33.99
N LYS A 165 -8.19 -4.99 -32.75
CA LYS A 165 -8.76 -6.31 -32.42
C LYS A 165 -8.07 -7.46 -33.16
N GLU A 166 -6.80 -7.29 -33.50
CA GLU A 166 -5.97 -8.31 -34.15
C GLU A 166 -5.25 -9.17 -33.12
N GLU A 167 -5.54 -10.48 -33.09
CA GLU A 167 -4.83 -11.43 -32.25
C GLU A 167 -3.44 -11.74 -32.84
N ALA A 168 -2.42 -11.76 -31.98
CA ALA A 168 -1.06 -12.09 -32.39
C ALA A 168 -0.91 -13.60 -32.65
N LYS A 169 -0.19 -13.96 -33.71
CA LYS A 169 0.03 -15.36 -34.08
C LYS A 169 0.88 -16.08 -33.04
N GLY A 170 0.46 -17.28 -32.67
CA GLY A 170 1.18 -18.12 -31.71
C GLY A 170 0.99 -17.71 -30.25
N LYS A 171 0.06 -16.79 -29.97
CA LYS A 171 -0.39 -16.47 -28.61
C LYS A 171 -1.65 -17.24 -28.26
N THR A 172 -1.85 -17.45 -26.97
CA THR A 172 -3.05 -18.11 -26.47
C THR A 172 -4.22 -17.13 -26.42
N LYS A 173 -5.44 -17.67 -26.47
CA LYS A 173 -6.65 -16.85 -26.37
C LYS A 173 -6.77 -16.23 -24.98
N GLU A 174 -6.29 -16.95 -23.96
CA GLU A 174 -6.27 -16.52 -22.57
C GLU A 174 -5.40 -15.28 -22.37
N GLU A 175 -4.22 -15.22 -23.01
CA GLU A 175 -3.37 -14.03 -23.00
C GLU A 175 -4.04 -12.82 -23.64
N ALA A 176 -4.75 -13.02 -24.75
CA ALA A 176 -5.50 -11.96 -25.42
C ALA A 176 -6.66 -11.44 -24.55
N ILE A 177 -7.42 -12.36 -23.94
CA ILE A 177 -8.53 -12.01 -23.03
C ILE A 177 -8.03 -11.23 -21.82
N MET A 178 -6.89 -11.63 -21.23
CA MET A 178 -6.30 -10.91 -20.11
C MET A 178 -6.04 -9.43 -20.45
N LEU A 179 -5.42 -9.15 -21.60
CA LEU A 179 -5.16 -7.78 -22.06
C LEU A 179 -6.45 -6.99 -22.33
N LEU A 180 -7.44 -7.63 -22.95
CA LEU A 180 -8.75 -7.01 -23.20
C LEU A 180 -9.47 -6.66 -21.90
N ASN A 181 -9.41 -7.55 -20.90
CA ASN A 181 -9.99 -7.30 -19.57
C ASN A 181 -9.26 -6.17 -18.84
N HIS A 182 -7.93 -6.06 -18.95
CA HIS A 182 -7.20 -4.92 -18.40
C HIS A 182 -7.64 -3.60 -19.05
N LYS A 183 -7.79 -3.57 -20.39
CA LYS A 183 -8.31 -2.38 -21.08
C LYS A 183 -9.72 -2.03 -20.59
N GLU A 184 -10.62 -2.99 -20.52
CA GLU A 184 -11.99 -2.76 -20.04
C GLU A 184 -12.02 -2.22 -18.60
N ALA A 185 -11.14 -2.74 -17.73
CA ALA A 185 -11.01 -2.23 -16.36
C ALA A 185 -10.48 -0.79 -16.31
N LEU A 186 -9.52 -0.43 -17.16
CA LEU A 186 -9.02 0.94 -17.26
C LEU A 186 -10.09 1.90 -17.81
N ASP A 187 -10.81 1.48 -18.85
CA ASP A 187 -11.92 2.25 -19.44
C ASP A 187 -13.11 2.45 -18.46
N PHE A 188 -13.26 1.57 -17.46
CA PHE A 188 -14.27 1.72 -16.41
C PHE A 188 -13.85 2.72 -15.32
N ILE A 189 -12.56 2.84 -15.05
CA ILE A 189 -12.01 3.67 -13.96
C ILE A 189 -11.75 5.11 -14.42
N LEU A 190 -11.30 5.29 -15.67
CA LEU A 190 -10.89 6.58 -16.25
C LEU A 190 -12.06 7.28 -16.95
#